data_AF-X0SKC3-F1
#
_entry.id   AF-X0SKC3-F1
#
_cell.length_a   1.000
_cell.length_b   1.000
_cell.length_c   1.000
_cell.angle_alpha   90.00
_cell.angle_beta   90.00
_cell.angle_gamma   90.00
#
_symmetry.space_group_name_H-M   'P 1'
#
loop_
_entity.id
_entity.type
_entity.pdbx_description
1 polymer ?
#
loop_
_entity_poly.entity_id
_entity_poly.type
_entity_poly.pdbx_seq_one_letter_code
_entity_poly.pdbx_strand_id
1 'polypeptide(L)'
;MRKKLKTPRIIKIERIEGLKIYCMFNNGELRMINFNLLFSEWNIMSEDIEYPLLNEVEFAKVQLRNYTLSWDNIHVILMTEDGKEQQYPYEIDPYVLYQKSLPLEPDDKFKFGTMIRKARKKAGLTQEQLAFRSGTSRFYISRIENNKTDIELSTFRKIVEAGLGKRLKLIIE
;
A
#
# COMPACT_ATOMS: atom_id res chain seq x y z
N MET A 1 1.51 -21.39 -6.16
CA MET A 1 1.71 -21.02 -4.74
C MET A 1 1.11 -19.65 -4.50
N ARG A 2 0.11 -19.53 -3.61
CA ARG A 2 -0.34 -18.22 -3.10
C ARG A 2 0.87 -17.59 -2.39
N LYS A 3 1.36 -16.43 -2.85
CA LYS A 3 2.38 -15.65 -2.13
C LYS A 3 1.86 -15.48 -0.69
N LYS A 4 2.57 -16.01 0.32
CA LYS A 4 2.32 -15.62 1.72
C LYS A 4 2.37 -14.09 1.73
N LEU A 5 1.27 -13.43 2.08
CA LEU A 5 1.27 -11.99 2.24
C LEU A 5 2.30 -11.69 3.32
N LYS A 6 3.40 -11.04 2.94
CA LYS A 6 4.36 -10.48 3.90
C LYS A 6 3.55 -9.55 4.80
N THR A 7 3.78 -9.60 6.11
CA THR A 7 3.00 -8.81 7.08
C THR A 7 2.92 -7.35 6.60
N PRO A 8 1.72 -6.80 6.42
CA PRO A 8 1.56 -5.44 5.94
C PRO A 8 2.16 -4.49 6.97
N ARG A 9 2.77 -3.41 6.48
CA ARG A 9 3.43 -2.39 7.27
C ARG A 9 3.06 -1.04 6.72
N ILE A 10 2.62 -0.14 7.59
CA ILE A 10 2.34 1.25 7.21
C ILE A 10 3.69 1.96 7.17
N ILE A 11 3.96 2.63 6.06
CA ILE A 11 5.26 3.30 5.81
C ILE A 11 5.12 4.81 5.74
N LYS A 12 3.92 5.33 5.53
CA LYS A 12 3.64 6.77 5.48
C LYS A 12 2.17 7.04 5.78
N ILE A 13 1.89 8.06 6.60
CA ILE A 13 0.58 8.69 6.71
C ILE A 13 0.55 9.81 5.66
N GLU A 14 -0.39 9.75 4.74
CA GLU A 14 -0.52 10.73 3.65
C GLU A 14 -1.33 11.94 4.11
N ARG A 15 -2.47 11.68 4.77
CA ARG A 15 -3.33 12.72 5.36
C ARG A 15 -4.36 12.10 6.31
N ILE A 16 -4.99 12.95 7.10
CA ILE A 16 -6.04 12.62 8.06
C ILE A 16 -7.24 13.52 7.75
N GLU A 17 -8.44 12.94 7.65
CA GLU A 17 -9.69 13.68 7.40
C GLU A 17 -10.78 13.17 8.36
N GLY A 18 -11.06 13.91 9.43
CA GLY A 18 -11.87 13.42 10.55
C GLY A 18 -11.29 12.11 11.11
N LEU A 19 -12.15 11.11 11.34
CA LEU A 19 -11.72 9.76 11.73
C LEU A 19 -11.36 8.85 10.52
N LYS A 20 -10.71 9.42 9.50
CA LYS A 20 -10.18 8.64 8.36
C LYS A 20 -8.70 8.91 8.21
N ILE A 21 -7.94 7.84 8.02
CA ILE A 21 -6.50 7.90 7.76
C ILE A 21 -6.23 7.36 6.37
N TYR A 22 -5.52 8.15 5.58
CA TYR A 22 -5.02 7.77 4.28
C TYR A 22 -3.55 7.47 4.43
N CYS A 23 -3.14 6.23 4.18
CA CYS A 23 -1.78 5.79 4.45
C CYS A 23 -1.25 4.85 3.35
N MET A 24 0.06 4.86 3.18
CA MET A 24 0.76 3.99 2.27
C MET A 24 1.27 2.76 3.02
N PHE A 25 1.01 1.58 2.45
CA PHE A 25 1.55 0.32 2.92
C PHE A 25 2.84 -0.04 2.18
N ASN A 26 3.65 -0.92 2.77
CA ASN A 26 4.93 -1.39 2.24
C ASN A 26 4.85 -2.18 0.92
N ASN A 27 3.64 -2.52 0.47
CA ASN A 27 3.38 -3.08 -0.86
C ASN A 27 3.16 -1.98 -1.92
N GLY A 28 3.26 -0.70 -1.54
CA GLY A 28 3.03 0.46 -2.40
C GLY A 28 1.56 0.87 -2.53
N GLU A 29 0.63 0.16 -1.90
CA GLU A 29 -0.79 0.52 -1.97
C GLU A 29 -1.08 1.73 -1.07
N LEU A 30 -1.74 2.72 -1.65
CA LEU A 30 -2.35 3.81 -0.91
C LEU A 30 -3.79 3.41 -0.53
N ARG A 31 -4.07 3.36 0.76
CA ARG A 31 -5.33 2.84 1.30
C ARG A 31 -5.93 3.82 2.30
N MET A 32 -7.25 3.82 2.41
CA MET A 32 -8.00 4.57 3.41
C MET A 32 -8.51 3.61 4.49
N ILE A 33 -8.24 3.95 5.74
CA ILE A 33 -8.82 3.32 6.92
C ILE A 33 -9.90 4.25 7.45
N ASN A 34 -11.14 3.76 7.58
CA ASN A 34 -12.26 4.51 8.14
C ASN A 34 -12.50 4.07 9.59
N PHE A 35 -12.04 4.87 10.54
CA PHE A 35 -12.14 4.55 11.95
C PHE A 35 -13.56 4.69 12.51
N ASN A 36 -14.43 5.48 11.87
CA ASN A 36 -15.87 5.47 12.25
C ASN A 36 -16.46 4.06 12.12
N LEU A 37 -16.15 3.36 11.02
CA LEU A 37 -16.64 1.99 10.80
C LEU A 37 -15.93 0.99 11.71
N LEU A 38 -14.62 1.15 11.88
CA LEU A 38 -13.81 0.27 12.73
C LEU A 38 -14.25 0.30 14.18
N PHE A 39 -14.36 1.51 14.75
CA PHE A 39 -14.78 1.74 16.13
C PHE A 39 -16.23 1.34 16.38
N SER A 40 -17.12 1.53 15.40
CA SER A 40 -18.49 1.02 15.47
C SER A 40 -18.53 -0.52 15.48
N GLU A 41 -17.64 -1.19 14.73
CA GLU A 41 -17.57 -2.65 14.72
C GLU A 41 -17.01 -3.22 16.02
N TRP A 42 -16.12 -2.48 16.68
CA TRP A 42 -15.55 -2.84 17.97
C TRP A 42 -16.48 -2.55 19.16
N ASN A 43 -17.59 -1.83 18.95
CA ASN A 43 -18.55 -1.44 19.99
C ASN A 43 -17.86 -0.75 21.19
N ILE A 44 -17.02 0.25 20.90
CA ILE A 44 -16.24 0.96 21.92
C ILE A 44 -17.15 1.61 22.97
N MET A 45 -16.86 1.32 24.23
CA MET A 45 -17.50 1.86 25.43
C MET A 45 -16.60 2.88 26.13
N SER A 46 -17.13 3.64 27.09
CA SER A 46 -16.37 4.67 27.84
C SER A 46 -15.19 4.15 28.66
N GLU A 47 -15.15 2.84 28.91
CA GLU A 47 -14.11 2.16 29.69
C GLU A 47 -12.95 1.67 28.81
N ASP A 48 -13.15 1.63 27.49
CA ASP A 48 -12.17 1.13 26.55
C ASP A 48 -11.06 2.16 26.29
N ILE A 49 -9.85 1.66 26.09
CA ILE A 49 -8.67 2.49 25.85
C ILE A 49 -8.79 3.31 24.56
N GLU A 50 -9.56 2.84 23.59
CA GLU A 50 -9.82 3.50 22.33
C GLU A 50 -10.88 4.62 22.44
N TYR A 51 -11.64 4.71 23.53
CA TYR A 51 -12.70 5.71 23.68
C TYR A 51 -12.27 7.16 23.40
N PRO A 52 -11.09 7.63 23.85
CA PRO A 52 -10.61 8.97 23.53
C PRO A 52 -10.43 9.19 22.02
N LEU A 53 -10.18 8.15 21.24
CA LEU A 53 -10.00 8.23 19.77
C LEU A 53 -11.30 8.49 19.02
N LEU A 54 -12.46 8.42 19.67
CA LEU A 54 -13.72 8.90 19.09
C LEU A 54 -13.72 10.43 18.90
N ASN A 55 -12.86 11.15 19.63
CA ASN A 55 -12.67 12.59 19.47
C ASN A 55 -11.65 12.88 18.35
N GLU A 56 -12.04 13.67 17.35
CA GLU A 56 -11.16 13.98 16.21
C GLU A 56 -9.85 14.69 16.59
N VAL A 57 -9.84 15.50 17.66
CA VAL A 57 -8.64 16.21 18.12
C VAL A 57 -7.63 15.24 18.72
N GLU A 58 -8.10 14.28 19.52
CA GLU A 58 -7.24 13.24 20.08
C GLU A 58 -6.81 12.24 19.00
N PHE A 59 -7.70 11.91 18.07
CA PHE A 59 -7.41 11.04 16.94
C PHE A 59 -6.36 11.62 15.99
N ALA A 60 -6.40 12.93 15.72
CA ALA A 60 -5.47 13.60 14.83
C ALA A 60 -4.01 13.59 15.32
N LYS A 61 -3.76 13.23 16.59
CA LYS A 61 -2.43 13.06 17.17
C LYS A 61 -1.74 11.74 16.74
N VAL A 62 -2.37 10.95 15.87
CA VAL A 62 -1.81 9.71 15.34
C VAL A 62 -0.42 9.93 14.73
N GLN A 63 0.49 8.99 14.99
CA GLN A 63 1.83 8.96 14.46
C GLN A 63 2.17 7.58 13.91
N LEU A 64 3.26 7.52 13.15
CA LEU A 64 3.80 6.25 12.67
C LEU A 64 4.87 5.75 13.64
N ARG A 65 4.62 4.62 14.30
CA ARG A 65 5.57 3.93 15.19
C ARG A 65 5.58 2.45 14.88
N ASN A 66 6.74 1.80 14.90
CA ASN A 66 6.88 0.36 14.62
C ASN A 66 6.20 -0.11 13.32
N TYR A 67 6.15 0.75 12.30
CA TYR A 67 5.45 0.51 11.03
C TYR A 67 3.93 0.33 11.15
N THR A 68 3.30 0.94 12.16
CA THR A 68 1.86 1.00 12.34
C THR A 68 1.38 2.34 12.90
N LEU A 69 0.06 2.52 13.02
CA LEU A 69 -0.56 3.69 13.62
C LEU A 69 -0.49 3.62 15.14
N SER A 70 -0.01 4.70 15.74
CA SER A 70 0.20 4.84 17.18
C SER A 70 -0.32 6.18 17.70
N TRP A 71 -0.77 6.20 18.94
CA TRP A 71 -1.24 7.40 19.63
C TRP A 71 -0.48 7.57 20.94
N ASP A 72 0.52 8.46 20.95
CA ASP A 72 1.33 8.75 22.15
C ASP A 72 0.53 9.39 23.29
N ASN A 73 -0.66 9.93 23.00
CA ASN A 73 -1.57 10.46 24.02
C ASN A 73 -2.35 9.37 24.76
N ILE A 74 -2.30 8.12 24.30
CA ILE A 74 -3.03 6.99 24.88
C ILE A 74 -2.01 5.92 25.25
N HIS A 75 -2.03 5.46 26.50
CA HIS A 75 -1.01 4.54 27.00
C HIS A 75 -1.62 3.24 27.50
N VAL A 76 -1.01 2.13 27.10
CA VAL A 76 -1.22 0.82 27.70
C VAL A 76 -0.14 0.61 28.76
N ILE A 77 -0.55 0.15 29.94
CA ILE A 77 0.39 -0.26 30.99
C ILE A 77 0.66 -1.75 30.81
N LEU A 78 1.93 -2.10 30.59
CA LEU A 78 2.38 -3.48 30.49
C LEU A 78 3.35 -3.79 31.63
N MET A 79 3.25 -5.01 32.15
CA MET A 79 4.20 -5.53 33.13
C MET A 79 5.38 -6.16 32.39
N THR A 80 6.59 -5.67 32.66
CA THR A 80 7.82 -6.24 32.10
C THR A 80 8.17 -7.56 32.80
N GLU A 81 9.10 -8.32 32.20
CA GLU A 81 9.61 -9.57 32.79
C GLU A 81 10.21 -9.38 34.19
N ASP A 82 10.73 -8.17 34.48
CA ASP A 82 11.26 -7.77 35.79
C ASP A 82 10.17 -7.36 36.80
N GLY A 83 8.90 -7.48 36.42
CA GLY A 83 7.74 -7.09 37.24
C GLY A 83 7.54 -5.59 37.40
N LYS A 84 8.17 -4.77 36.54
CA LYS A 84 7.99 -3.32 36.54
C LYS A 84 6.87 -2.93 35.59
N GLU A 85 6.05 -1.96 36.00
CA GLU A 85 5.08 -1.35 35.10
C GLU A 85 5.79 -0.39 34.14
N GLN A 86 5.48 -0.52 32.85
CA GLN A 86 5.96 0.39 31.83
C GLN A 86 4.81 0.81 30.92
N GLN A 87 4.78 2.10 30.60
CA GLN A 87 3.80 2.68 29.70
C GLN A 87 4.29 2.60 28.26
N TYR A 88 3.41 2.11 27.39
CA TYR A 88 3.62 2.06 25.95
C TYR A 88 2.50 2.82 25.26
N PRO A 89 2.78 3.58 24.20
CA PRO A 89 1.72 4.23 23.43
C PRO A 89 0.83 3.16 22.79
N TYR A 90 -0.44 3.49 22.65
CA TYR A 90 -1.40 2.60 22.02
C TYR A 90 -1.05 2.45 20.54
N GLU A 91 -0.99 1.19 20.06
CA GLU A 91 -0.66 0.83 18.69
C GLU A 91 -1.71 -0.17 18.19
N ILE A 92 -2.17 -0.01 16.95
CA ILE A 92 -3.10 -0.96 16.33
C ILE A 92 -2.31 -1.86 15.39
N ASP A 93 -2.57 -3.17 15.41
CA ASP A 93 -1.88 -4.11 14.54
C ASP A 93 -2.06 -3.76 13.04
N PRO A 94 -0.97 -3.66 12.26
CA PRO A 94 -1.03 -3.22 10.87
C PRO A 94 -1.75 -4.21 9.94
N TYR A 95 -1.86 -5.49 10.31
CA TYR A 95 -2.65 -6.49 9.61
C TYR A 95 -4.15 -6.23 9.77
N VAL A 96 -4.60 -5.88 10.98
CA VAL A 96 -6.00 -5.48 11.23
C VAL A 96 -6.35 -4.25 10.39
N LEU A 97 -5.49 -3.22 10.45
CA LEU A 97 -5.66 -1.99 9.66
C LEU A 97 -5.70 -2.27 8.15
N TYR A 98 -4.82 -3.16 7.66
CA TYR A 98 -4.82 -3.55 6.25
C TYR A 98 -6.12 -4.22 5.83
N GLN A 99 -6.61 -5.19 6.61
CA GLN A 99 -7.86 -5.92 6.32
C GLN A 99 -9.09 -4.99 6.32
N LYS A 100 -9.10 -3.99 7.18
CA LYS A 100 -10.22 -3.06 7.36
C LYS A 100 -10.14 -1.81 6.49
N SER A 101 -9.06 -1.65 5.73
CA SER A 101 -8.85 -0.53 4.83
C SER A 101 -9.38 -0.79 3.42
N LEU A 102 -9.63 0.28 2.66
CA LEU A 102 -10.03 0.24 1.26
C LEU A 102 -8.92 0.83 0.38
N PRO A 103 -8.54 0.19 -0.74
CA PRO A 103 -7.60 0.76 -1.68
C PRO A 103 -8.18 2.02 -2.34
N LEU A 104 -7.41 3.10 -2.40
CA LEU A 104 -7.87 4.36 -3.01
C LEU A 104 -7.87 4.32 -4.53
N GLU A 105 -6.93 3.60 -5.10
CA GLU A 105 -6.81 3.43 -6.54
C GLU A 105 -7.21 1.99 -6.88
N PRO A 106 -8.03 1.78 -7.93
CA PRO A 106 -8.20 0.45 -8.49
C PRO A 106 -6.82 -0.07 -8.86
N ASP A 107 -6.55 -1.30 -8.45
CA ASP A 107 -5.29 -2.03 -8.60
C ASP A 107 -4.65 -1.86 -10.01
N ASP A 108 -5.47 -1.61 -11.04
CA ASP A 108 -5.05 -1.50 -12.43
C ASP A 108 -4.44 -0.17 -12.89
N LYS A 109 -4.60 0.96 -12.15
CA LYS A 109 -4.12 2.27 -12.62
C LYS A 109 -2.60 2.39 -12.69
N PHE A 110 -1.87 1.61 -11.89
CA PHE A 110 -0.39 1.63 -11.86
C PHE A 110 0.28 0.43 -12.54
N LYS A 111 -0.48 -0.49 -13.13
CA LYS A 111 0.13 -1.71 -13.66
C LYS A 111 0.83 -1.44 -14.99
N PHE A 112 2.15 -1.38 -14.96
CA PHE A 112 3.02 -1.25 -16.14
C PHE A 112 2.62 -2.19 -17.29
N GLY A 113 2.12 -3.39 -16.98
CA GLY A 113 1.60 -4.35 -17.95
C GLY A 113 0.45 -3.83 -18.80
N THR A 114 -0.53 -3.15 -18.19
CA THR A 114 -1.68 -2.61 -18.93
C THR A 114 -1.24 -1.44 -19.82
N MET A 115 -0.29 -0.62 -19.33
CA MET A 115 0.30 0.47 -20.10
C MET A 115 1.06 -0.04 -21.32
N ILE A 116 1.92 -1.06 -21.15
CA ILE A 116 2.63 -1.74 -22.24
C ILE A 116 1.64 -2.31 -23.25
N ARG A 117 0.61 -3.03 -22.78
CA ARG A 117 -0.41 -3.63 -23.66
C ARG A 117 -1.13 -2.60 -24.50
N LYS A 118 -1.54 -1.48 -23.89
CA LYS A 118 -2.20 -0.36 -24.58
C LYS A 118 -1.28 0.26 -25.61
N ALA A 119 -0.04 0.58 -25.24
CA ALA A 119 0.95 1.17 -26.15
C ALA A 119 1.31 0.25 -27.31
N ARG A 120 1.47 -1.05 -27.05
CA ARG A 120 1.73 -2.09 -28.06
C ARG A 120 0.59 -2.17 -29.08
N LYS A 121 -0.67 -2.25 -28.61
CA LYS A 121 -1.84 -2.26 -29.48
C LYS A 121 -1.93 -1.00 -30.33
N LYS A 122 -1.66 0.17 -29.74
CA LYS A 122 -1.64 1.46 -30.46
C LYS A 122 -0.54 1.51 -31.53
N ALA A 123 0.58 0.82 -31.31
CA ALA A 123 1.67 0.66 -32.27
C ALA A 123 1.42 -0.45 -33.31
N GLY A 124 0.28 -1.16 -33.26
CA GLY A 124 -0.03 -2.24 -34.20
C GLY A 124 0.84 -3.50 -34.05
N LEU A 125 1.52 -3.67 -32.91
CA LEU A 125 2.48 -4.76 -32.72
C LEU A 125 1.85 -5.99 -32.07
N THR A 126 2.27 -7.18 -32.48
CA THR A 126 2.01 -8.41 -31.73
C THR A 126 2.92 -8.50 -30.50
N GLN A 127 2.58 -9.36 -29.53
CA GLN A 127 3.44 -9.60 -28.36
C GLN A 127 4.82 -10.13 -28.77
N GLU A 128 4.88 -10.92 -29.84
CA GLU A 128 6.11 -11.50 -30.37
C GLU A 128 6.99 -10.44 -31.04
N GLN A 129 6.39 -9.54 -31.83
CA GLN A 129 7.12 -8.42 -32.42
C GLN A 129 7.68 -7.47 -31.36
N LEU A 130 6.89 -7.16 -30.32
CA LEU A 130 7.38 -6.35 -29.21
C LEU A 130 8.52 -7.05 -28.47
N ALA A 131 8.39 -8.35 -28.20
CA ALA A 131 9.41 -9.16 -27.55
C ALA A 131 10.73 -9.15 -28.34
N PHE A 132 10.66 -9.39 -29.65
CA PHE A 132 11.81 -9.36 -30.55
C PHE A 132 12.52 -8.00 -30.51
N ARG A 133 11.78 -6.89 -30.68
CA ARG A 133 12.36 -5.53 -30.66
C ARG A 133 12.97 -5.14 -29.31
N SER A 134 12.42 -5.66 -28.21
CA SER A 134 12.89 -5.33 -26.86
C SER A 134 13.91 -6.33 -26.30
N GLY A 135 14.32 -7.33 -27.10
CA GLY A 135 15.30 -8.34 -26.69
C GLY A 135 14.81 -9.23 -25.54
N THR A 136 13.53 -9.59 -25.54
CA THR A 136 12.93 -10.48 -24.53
C THR A 136 12.07 -11.57 -25.17
N SER A 137 11.42 -12.43 -24.38
CA SER A 137 10.57 -13.50 -24.88
C SER A 137 9.10 -13.08 -24.98
N ARG A 138 8.38 -13.63 -25.96
CA ARG A 138 6.91 -13.45 -26.10
C ARG A 138 6.18 -13.84 -24.80
N PHE A 139 6.63 -14.93 -24.17
CA PHE A 139 6.08 -15.42 -22.90
C PHE A 139 6.27 -14.39 -21.78
N TYR A 140 7.43 -13.75 -21.70
CA TYR A 140 7.70 -12.70 -20.71
C TYR A 140 6.84 -11.46 -20.94
N ILE A 141 6.71 -10.96 -22.17
CA ILE A 141 5.78 -9.88 -22.52
C ILE A 141 4.35 -10.22 -22.12
N SER A 142 3.89 -11.44 -22.45
CA SER A 142 2.54 -11.89 -22.07
C SER A 142 2.33 -11.92 -20.56
N ARG A 143 3.33 -12.39 -19.77
CA ARG A 143 3.24 -12.37 -18.31
C ARG A 143 3.16 -10.96 -17.75
N ILE A 144 3.97 -10.04 -18.27
CA ILE A 144 3.94 -8.63 -17.88
C ILE A 144 2.56 -8.02 -18.18
N GLU A 145 2.07 -8.17 -19.42
CA GLU A 145 0.78 -7.59 -19.84
C GLU A 145 -0.44 -8.13 -19.06
N ASN A 146 -0.29 -9.29 -18.43
CA ASN A 146 -1.31 -9.93 -17.60
C ASN A 146 -1.00 -9.84 -16.10
N ASN A 147 -0.06 -8.99 -15.68
CA ASN A 147 0.30 -8.74 -14.28
C ASN A 147 0.71 -9.99 -13.50
N LYS A 148 1.29 -10.97 -14.21
CA LYS A 148 1.78 -12.23 -13.63
C LYS A 148 3.22 -12.13 -13.15
N THR A 149 3.89 -11.00 -13.38
CA THR A 149 5.30 -10.75 -13.07
C THR A 149 5.53 -9.27 -12.86
N ASP A 150 6.27 -8.93 -11.82
CA ASP A 150 6.84 -7.60 -11.61
C ASP A 150 7.93 -7.33 -12.65
N ILE A 151 8.03 -6.10 -13.15
CA ILE A 151 9.02 -5.74 -14.16
C ILE A 151 10.08 -4.83 -13.55
N GLU A 152 11.35 -5.16 -13.80
CA GLU A 152 12.46 -4.28 -13.43
C GLU A 152 12.46 -3.01 -14.31
N LEU A 153 12.86 -1.88 -13.74
CA LEU A 153 12.88 -0.61 -14.46
C LEU A 153 13.78 -0.65 -15.71
N SER A 154 14.91 -1.36 -15.63
CA SER A 154 15.82 -1.61 -16.75
C SER A 154 15.11 -2.28 -17.93
N THR A 155 14.28 -3.29 -17.62
CA THR A 155 13.53 -4.06 -18.60
C THR A 155 12.33 -3.27 -19.13
N PHE A 156 11.64 -2.54 -18.26
CA PHE A 156 10.58 -1.61 -18.66
C PHE A 156 11.10 -0.58 -19.65
N ARG A 157 12.27 0.01 -19.37
CA ARG A 157 12.96 0.94 -20.26
C ARG A 157 13.26 0.32 -21.62
N LYS A 158 13.80 -0.90 -21.69
CA LYS A 158 14.03 -1.61 -22.96
C LYS A 158 12.74 -1.79 -23.77
N ILE A 159 11.66 -2.19 -23.11
CA ILE A 159 10.35 -2.37 -23.76
C ILE A 159 9.83 -1.04 -24.32
N VAL A 160 9.94 0.04 -23.55
CA VAL A 160 9.44 1.37 -23.95
C VAL A 160 10.31 1.98 -25.05
N GLU A 161 11.62 2.02 -24.87
CA GLU A 161 12.55 2.73 -25.76
C GLU A 161 12.88 1.92 -27.02
N ALA A 162 13.35 0.68 -26.87
CA ALA A 162 13.69 -0.16 -28.02
C ALA A 162 12.47 -0.87 -28.62
N GLY A 163 11.57 -1.38 -27.77
CA GLY A 163 10.41 -2.15 -28.22
C GLY A 163 9.33 -1.30 -28.90
N LEU A 164 8.89 -0.25 -28.20
CA LEU A 164 7.78 0.62 -28.63
C LEU A 164 8.25 1.88 -29.37
N GLY A 165 9.56 2.18 -29.37
CA GLY A 165 10.10 3.42 -29.98
C GLY A 165 9.60 4.68 -29.28
N LYS A 166 9.37 4.64 -27.97
CA LYS A 166 8.89 5.76 -27.15
C LYS A 166 9.98 6.22 -26.19
N ARG A 167 9.75 7.33 -25.49
CA ARG A 167 10.68 7.83 -24.47
C ARG A 167 10.10 7.57 -23.08
N LEU A 168 10.89 6.96 -22.21
CA LEU A 168 10.55 6.86 -20.80
C LEU A 168 10.95 8.16 -20.09
N LYS A 169 9.99 8.86 -19.48
CA LYS A 169 10.25 10.02 -18.59
C LYS A 169 9.71 9.67 -17.21
N LEU A 170 10.60 9.71 -16.21
CA LEU A 170 10.23 9.62 -14.81
C LEU A 170 10.38 11.01 -14.20
N ILE A 171 9.37 11.43 -13.46
CA ILE A 171 9.34 12.69 -12.72
C ILE A 171 9.00 12.30 -11.29
N ILE A 172 9.80 12.77 -10.33
CA ILE A 172 9.55 12.64 -8.89
C ILE A 172 9.38 14.07 -8.39
N GLU A 173 8.22 14.37 -7.81
CA GLU A 173 7.86 15.67 -7.24
C GLU A 173 7.52 15.49 -5.75
#